data_AF-A0A4Q6C2S3-F1
#
_entry.id   AF-A0A4Q6C2S3-F1
#
_cell.length_a   1.000
_cell.length_b   1.000
_cell.length_c   1.000
_cell.angle_alpha   90.00
_cell.angle_beta   90.00
_cell.angle_gamma   90.00
#
_symmetry.space_group_name_H-M   'P 1'
#
loop_
_entity.id
_entity.type
_entity.pdbx_description
1 polymer ?
#
loop_
_entity_poly.entity_id
_entity_poly.type
_entity_poly.pdbx_seq_one_letter_code
_entity_poly.pdbx_strand_id
1 'polypeptide(L)'
;MIAKHAVKLVRMTRSHPRIKRGASVRAAIAIAELTIGFVKIKLPTKEAFLEAVLLALPTRIELDRATDSQQDSTSEMKSLIQSLIEAVENGSEILDEKKK
;
A
#
# COMPACT_ATOMS: atom_id res chain seq x y z
N MET A 1 3.06 -3.28 -16.82
CA MET A 1 2.75 -2.14 -15.92
C MET A 1 2.57 -2.54 -14.46
N ILE A 2 1.87 -3.64 -14.14
CA ILE A 2 1.58 -4.08 -12.76
C ILE A 2 2.83 -4.20 -11.89
N ALA A 3 3.86 -4.93 -12.35
CA ALA A 3 5.09 -5.14 -11.57
C ALA A 3 5.82 -3.82 -11.22
N LYS A 4 5.87 -2.85 -12.15
CA LYS A 4 6.48 -1.53 -11.92
C LYS A 4 5.75 -0.77 -10.81
N HIS A 5 4.42 -0.76 -10.84
CA HIS A 5 3.60 -0.10 -9.81
C HIS A 5 3.71 -0.81 -8.46
N ALA A 6 3.68 -2.15 -8.44
CA ALA A 6 3.85 -2.93 -7.21
C ALA A 6 5.21 -2.68 -6.54
N VAL A 7 6.30 -2.63 -7.33
CA VAL A 7 7.64 -2.30 -6.82
C VAL A 7 7.71 -0.86 -6.30
N LYS A 8 7.14 0.12 -7.03
CA LYS A 8 7.10 1.51 -6.60
C LYS A 8 6.35 1.65 -5.27
N LEU A 9 5.17 1.04 -5.15
CA LEU A 9 4.35 1.03 -3.94
C LEU A 9 5.12 0.44 -2.75
N VAL A 10 5.71 -0.75 -2.90
CA VAL A 10 6.47 -1.40 -1.82
C VAL A 10 7.67 -0.54 -1.39
N ARG A 11 8.36 0.12 -2.32
CA ARG A 11 9.45 1.04 -1.97
C ARG A 11 8.95 2.21 -1.13
N MET A 12 7.81 2.79 -1.48
CA MET A 12 7.20 3.88 -0.71
C MET A 12 6.88 3.45 0.73
N THR A 13 6.50 2.19 0.97
CA THR A 13 6.28 1.71 2.35
C THR A 13 7.55 1.75 3.22
N ARG A 14 8.75 1.73 2.61
CA ARG A 14 10.03 1.71 3.34
C ARG A 14 10.55 3.10 3.68
N SER A 15 10.02 4.12 3.02
CA SER A 15 10.38 5.53 3.22
C SER A 15 9.26 6.33 3.86
N HIS A 16 8.11 5.71 4.15
CA HIS A 16 6.96 6.42 4.69
C HIS A 16 7.16 6.71 6.18
N PRO A 17 6.99 7.96 6.65
CA PRO A 17 7.31 8.36 8.02
C PRO A 17 6.46 7.65 9.09
N ARG A 18 5.22 7.27 8.75
CA ARG A 18 4.32 6.52 9.64
C ARG A 18 4.53 5.00 9.64
N ILE A 19 5.47 4.48 8.85
CA ILE A 19 5.71 3.04 8.74
C ILE A 19 7.05 2.72 9.41
N LYS A 20 6.97 2.05 10.57
CA LYS A 20 8.14 1.58 11.32
C LYS A 20 8.87 0.44 10.59
N ARG A 21 8.12 -0.46 9.95
CA ARG A 21 8.69 -1.53 9.11
C ARG A 21 7.93 -1.63 7.79
N GLY A 22 8.61 -1.27 6.70
CA GLY A 22 8.08 -1.39 5.34
C GLY A 22 8.11 -2.81 4.78
N ALA A 23 7.39 -3.03 3.69
CA ALA A 23 7.29 -4.32 3.03
C ALA A 23 8.58 -4.68 2.26
N SER A 24 8.79 -5.99 2.04
CA SER A 24 9.88 -6.50 1.20
C SER A 24 9.44 -6.67 -0.26
N VAL A 25 10.40 -6.91 -1.16
CA VAL A 25 10.11 -7.19 -2.58
C VAL A 25 9.15 -8.38 -2.79
N ARG A 26 9.07 -9.33 -1.84
CA ARG A 26 8.11 -10.43 -1.87
C ARG A 26 6.66 -9.94 -1.85
N ALA A 27 6.38 -8.80 -1.21
CA ALA A 27 5.06 -8.19 -1.26
C ALA A 27 4.72 -7.70 -2.68
N ALA A 28 5.70 -7.16 -3.43
CA ALA A 28 5.48 -6.70 -4.80
C ALA A 28 5.15 -7.87 -5.74
N ILE A 29 5.82 -9.02 -5.54
CA ILE A 29 5.53 -10.27 -6.26
C ILE A 29 4.09 -10.71 -5.96
N ALA A 30 3.73 -10.80 -4.66
CA ALA A 30 2.39 -11.21 -4.25
C ALA A 30 1.31 -10.28 -4.81
N ILE A 31 1.51 -8.96 -4.76
CA ILE A 31 0.58 -7.99 -5.36
C ILE A 31 0.41 -8.27 -6.85
N ALA A 32 1.51 -8.43 -7.60
CA ALA A 32 1.44 -8.67 -9.03
C ALA A 32 0.71 -9.97 -9.39
N GLU A 33 1.00 -11.06 -8.69
CA GLU A 33 0.34 -12.35 -8.89
C GLU A 33 -1.15 -12.30 -8.56
N LEU A 34 -1.51 -11.68 -7.43
CA LEU A 34 -2.90 -11.47 -7.02
C LEU A 34 -3.66 -10.62 -8.03
N THR A 35 -3.08 -9.50 -8.50
CA THR A 35 -3.70 -8.66 -9.52
C THR A 35 -3.96 -9.45 -10.81
N ILE A 36 -2.99 -10.26 -11.26
CA ILE A 36 -3.17 -11.11 -12.44
C ILE A 36 -4.30 -12.13 -12.21
N GLY A 37 -4.36 -12.73 -11.02
CA GLY A 37 -5.44 -13.66 -10.63
C GLY A 37 -6.81 -12.99 -10.67
N PHE A 38 -6.93 -11.80 -10.09
CA PHE A 38 -8.19 -11.04 -10.07
C PHE A 38 -8.64 -10.60 -11.47
N VAL A 39 -7.70 -10.19 -12.33
CA VAL A 39 -8.02 -9.87 -13.73
C VAL A 39 -8.53 -11.11 -14.48
N LYS A 40 -7.97 -12.30 -14.22
CA LYS A 40 -8.44 -13.55 -14.85
C LYS A 40 -9.89 -13.89 -14.48
N ILE A 41 -10.35 -13.52 -13.28
CA ILE A 41 -11.76 -13.67 -12.87
C ILE A 41 -12.62 -12.44 -13.24
N LYS A 42 -12.16 -11.64 -14.21
CA LYS A 42 -12.85 -10.49 -14.80
C LYS A 42 -13.00 -9.26 -13.89
N LEU A 43 -12.17 -9.11 -12.87
CA LEU A 43 -12.11 -7.85 -12.12
C LEU A 43 -11.34 -6.79 -12.93
N PRO A 44 -11.85 -5.54 -13.07
CA PRO A 44 -11.14 -4.44 -13.71
C PRO A 44 -9.73 -4.27 -13.14
N THR A 45 -8.73 -3.97 -13.98
CA THR A 45 -7.31 -3.97 -13.57
C THR A 45 -7.03 -3.03 -12.38
N LYS A 46 -7.70 -1.89 -12.29
CA LYS A 46 -7.54 -0.94 -11.18
C LYS A 46 -8.06 -1.53 -9.86
N GLU A 47 -9.27 -2.08 -9.88
CA GLU A 47 -9.90 -2.73 -8.73
C GLU A 47 -9.10 -3.99 -8.31
N ALA A 48 -8.65 -4.78 -9.28
CA ALA A 48 -7.76 -5.92 -9.07
C ALA A 48 -6.44 -5.55 -8.40
N PHE A 49 -5.87 -4.39 -8.74
CA PHE A 49 -4.67 -3.91 -8.08
C PHE A 49 -4.95 -3.47 -6.65
N LEU A 50 -6.03 -2.72 -6.42
CA LEU A 50 -6.45 -2.28 -5.08
C LEU A 50 -6.70 -3.48 -4.15
N GLU A 51 -7.48 -4.47 -4.59
CA GLU A 51 -7.77 -5.69 -3.82
C GLU A 51 -6.50 -6.49 -3.51
N ALA A 52 -5.61 -6.64 -4.49
CA ALA A 52 -4.33 -7.31 -4.29
C ALA A 52 -3.46 -6.61 -3.23
N VAL A 53 -3.45 -5.29 -3.22
CA VAL A 53 -2.70 -4.49 -2.25
C VAL A 53 -3.30 -4.59 -0.85
N LEU A 54 -4.63 -4.45 -0.72
CA LEU A 54 -5.35 -4.58 0.55
C LEU A 54 -5.21 -5.98 1.15
N LEU A 55 -5.10 -7.01 0.31
CA LEU A 55 -4.85 -8.37 0.79
C LEU A 55 -3.39 -8.60 1.18
N ALA A 56 -2.44 -8.01 0.43
CA ALA A 56 -1.02 -8.32 0.60
C ALA A 56 -0.28 -7.45 1.63
N LEU A 57 -0.59 -6.17 1.75
CA LEU A 57 0.23 -5.25 2.56
C LEU A 57 -0.03 -5.28 4.07
N PRO A 58 -1.26 -5.40 4.60
CA PRO A 58 -1.51 -5.17 6.04
C PRO A 58 -0.67 -6.03 6.98
N THR A 59 -0.41 -7.28 6.61
CA THR A 59 0.39 -8.23 7.42
C THR A 59 1.89 -8.10 7.19
N ARG A 60 2.31 -7.23 6.27
CA ARG A 60 3.70 -7.07 5.84
C ARG A 60 4.29 -5.69 6.18
N ILE A 61 3.49 -4.79 6.75
CA ILE A 61 3.94 -3.49 7.25
C ILE A 61 3.60 -3.31 8.73
N GLU A 62 4.45 -2.57 9.45
CA GLU A 62 4.22 -2.18 10.84
C GLU A 62 4.12 -0.66 10.91
N LEU A 63 3.02 -0.17 11.47
CA LEU A 63 2.81 1.26 11.68
C LEU A 63 3.56 1.74 12.92
N ASP A 64 4.12 2.93 12.84
CA ASP A 64 4.59 3.65 14.01
C ASP A 64 3.37 4.30 14.67
N ARG A 65 2.84 3.66 15.72
CA ARG A 65 1.65 4.15 16.41
C ARG A 65 2.03 5.20 17.43
N ALA A 66 1.50 6.40 17.27
CA ALA A 66 1.43 7.34 18.39
C ALA A 66 0.42 6.79 19.42
N THR A 67 0.77 6.85 20.70
CA THR A 67 -0.03 6.33 21.82
C THR A 67 -1.45 6.90 21.94
N ASP A 68 -1.76 7.99 21.20
CA ASP A 68 -3.03 8.72 21.28
C ASP A 68 -3.97 8.50 20.08
N SER A 69 -3.71 7.54 19.19
CA SER A 69 -4.61 7.32 18.04
C SER A 69 -5.96 6.73 18.50
N GLN A 70 -7.02 7.52 18.46
CA GLN A 70 -8.40 7.07 18.72
C GLN A 70 -9.00 6.23 17.58
N GLN A 71 -8.31 6.13 16.43
CA GLN A 71 -8.76 5.34 15.29
C GLN A 71 -8.48 3.84 15.46
N ASP A 72 -9.42 3.02 14.99
CA ASP A 72 -9.20 1.60 14.83
C ASP A 72 -8.02 1.32 13.87
N SER A 73 -7.18 0.36 14.26
CA SER A 73 -5.94 0.02 13.57
C SER A 73 -6.16 -0.46 12.14
N THR A 74 -7.29 -1.12 11.87
CA THR A 74 -7.62 -1.62 10.53
C THR A 74 -7.97 -0.44 9.61
N SER A 75 -8.72 0.53 10.14
CA SER A 75 -9.13 1.72 9.39
C SER A 75 -7.93 2.62 9.07
N GLU A 76 -7.01 2.81 10.02
CA GLU A 76 -5.76 3.53 9.81
C GLU A 76 -4.90 2.88 8.72
N MET A 77 -4.74 1.55 8.79
CA MET A 77 -4.00 0.77 7.80
C MET A 77 -4.59 0.91 6.39
N LYS A 78 -5.91 0.82 6.26
CA LYS A 78 -6.61 0.98 4.97
C LYS A 78 -6.41 2.38 4.39
N SER A 79 -6.56 3.42 5.22
CA SER A 79 -6.36 4.81 4.79
C SER A 79 -4.94 5.06 4.29
N LEU A 80 -3.93 4.55 5.01
CA LEU A 80 -2.54 4.62 4.58
C LEU A 80 -2.28 3.89 3.26
N ILE A 81 -2.83 2.68 3.10
CA ILE A 81 -2.68 1.92 1.86
C ILE A 81 -3.30 2.68 0.69
N GLN A 82 -4.47 3.29 0.90
CA GLN A 82 -5.16 4.08 -0.12
C GLN A 82 -4.31 5.27 -0.57
N SER A 83 -3.76 6.05 0.37
CA SER A 83 -2.92 7.22 0.04
C SER A 83 -1.64 6.83 -0.69
N LEU A 84 -1.04 5.68 -0.35
CA LEU A 84 0.12 5.14 -1.05
C LEU A 84 -0.20 4.75 -2.49
N ILE A 85 -1.38 4.17 -2.76
CA ILE A 85 -1.82 3.84 -4.12
C ILE A 85 -2.02 5.13 -4.92
N GLU A 86 -2.69 6.13 -4.36
CA GLU A 86 -2.92 7.42 -5.02
C GLU A 86 -1.61 8.12 -5.38
N ALA A 87 -0.62 8.13 -4.47
CA ALA A 87 0.69 8.70 -4.76
C ALA A 87 1.47 7.90 -5.84
N VAL A 88 1.27 6.58 -5.92
CA VAL A 88 1.82 5.77 -7.01
C VAL A 88 1.20 6.17 -8.36
N GLU A 89 -0.12 6.33 -8.43
CA GLU A 89 -0.88 6.71 -9.62
C GLU A 89 -0.55 8.13 -10.10
N ASN A 90 -0.47 9.09 -9.18
CA ASN A 90 -0.26 10.51 -9.50
C ASN A 90 1.20 10.87 -9.79
N GLY A 91 2.14 9.94 -9.57
CA GLY A 91 3.57 10.23 -9.73
C GLY A 91 4.18 11.05 -8.58
N SER A 92 3.40 11.37 -7.56
CA SER A 92 3.78 12.26 -6.45
C SER A 92 4.71 11.60 -5.44
N GLU A 93 5.60 12.41 -4.84
CA GLU A 93 6.35 12.03 -3.63
C GLU A 93 5.45 12.12 -2.38
N ILE A 94 5.77 11.34 -1.35
CA ILE A 94 4.98 11.26 -0.11
C ILE A 94 4.95 12.64 0.57
N LEU A 95 3.77 13.24 0.69
CA LEU A 95 3.59 14.51 1.39
C LEU A 95 3.56 14.25 2.91
N ASP A 96 4.44 14.94 3.64
CA ASP A 96 4.41 14.97 5.11
C ASP A 96 3.15 15.68 5.59
N GLU A 97 2.23 14.96 6.23
CA GLU A 97 1.06 15.56 6.90
C GLU A 97 1.43 16.30 8.21
N LYS A 98 2.72 16.37 8.59
CA LYS A 98 3.19 17.06 9.80
C LYS A 98 3.72 18.47 9.52
N LYS A 99 2.81 19.39 9.18
CA LYS A 99 2.95 20.82 9.51
C LYS A 99 1.60 21.41 9.89
N LYS A 100 1.18 21.22 11.13
CA LYS A 100 0.36 22.16 11.88
C LYS A 100 0.61 22.00 13.37
#